data_AF-A4YNW0-F1
#
_entry.id   AF-A4YNW0-F1
#
_cell.length_a   1.000
_cell.length_b   1.000
_cell.length_c   1.000
_cell.angle_alpha   90.00
_cell.angle_beta   90.00
_cell.angle_gamma   90.00
#
_symmetry.space_group_name_H-M   'P 1'
#
loop_
_entity.id
_entity.type
_entity.pdbx_description
1 polymer ?
#
loop_
_entity_poly.entity_id
_entity_poly.type
_entity_poly.pdbx_seq_one_letter_code
_entity_poly.pdbx_strand_id
1 'polypeptide(L)'
;MKRSTCTAFCVTFLLTAVMPAASAQAVPNYDLRDITVGMPVGDLPNEGYVNLSCVKDPDRKLDAWSGWRDCPADEQGRRAVHFEFDPDTSQDGTKVAGHPVLLTAVIDDKATVFGLNIETDPKARLYIRKKAFLLGNQVKSRYGAEGWDCKEQQPTANEQPVGGVFLREVCKKAVPGRTLTVERELFRRPDQDAKSFVDQTLVRITKQTN
;
A
#
# COMPACT_ATOMS: atom_id res chain seq x y z
N MET A 1 -50.71 -0.88 -70.46
CA MET A 1 -49.24 -1.03 -70.59
C MET A 1 -48.56 0.19 -69.98
N LYS A 2 -47.40 -0.03 -69.33
CA LYS A 2 -46.46 0.91 -68.66
C LYS A 2 -46.74 1.27 -67.19
N ARG A 3 -45.72 0.94 -66.38
CA ARG A 3 -45.54 1.00 -64.92
C ARG A 3 -44.80 2.28 -64.52
N SER A 4 -44.97 2.75 -63.29
CA SER A 4 -43.98 3.49 -62.46
C SER A 4 -44.70 4.15 -61.26
N THR A 5 -44.21 4.27 -60.03
CA THR A 5 -43.11 3.70 -59.22
C THR A 5 -43.46 4.10 -57.77
N CYS A 6 -43.42 3.18 -56.79
CA CYS A 6 -43.61 3.53 -55.37
C CYS A 6 -42.27 3.39 -54.65
N THR A 7 -41.67 4.52 -54.27
CA THR A 7 -40.35 4.58 -53.63
C THR A 7 -40.52 4.39 -52.12
N ALA A 8 -40.05 3.26 -51.59
CA ALA A 8 -39.98 3.00 -50.15
C ALA A 8 -38.59 3.40 -49.62
N PHE A 9 -38.55 4.38 -48.72
CA PHE A 9 -37.35 4.75 -47.97
C PHE A 9 -37.21 3.82 -46.75
N CYS A 10 -36.26 2.90 -46.77
CA CYS A 10 -35.80 2.18 -45.58
C CYS A 10 -34.67 3.01 -44.93
N VAL A 11 -34.94 3.61 -43.77
CA VAL A 11 -33.92 4.23 -42.93
C VAL A 11 -33.38 3.16 -41.98
N THR A 12 -32.16 2.68 -42.25
CA THR A 12 -31.46 1.72 -41.40
C THR A 12 -30.75 2.46 -40.27
N PHE A 13 -31.23 2.31 -39.04
CA PHE A 13 -30.62 2.88 -37.84
C PHE A 13 -29.43 1.98 -37.42
N LEU A 14 -28.20 2.38 -37.77
CA LEU A 14 -26.97 1.71 -37.32
C LEU A 14 -26.70 2.08 -35.86
N LEU A 15 -27.01 1.18 -34.91
CA LEU A 15 -26.53 1.27 -33.53
C LEU A 15 -25.01 1.03 -33.51
N THR A 16 -24.23 2.10 -33.46
CA THR A 16 -22.80 2.01 -33.13
C THR A 16 -22.66 1.77 -31.62
N ALA A 17 -22.40 0.52 -31.23
CA ALA A 17 -21.99 0.17 -29.87
C ALA A 17 -20.61 0.78 -29.59
N VAL A 18 -20.58 1.93 -28.92
CA VAL A 18 -19.35 2.51 -28.37
C VAL A 18 -18.96 1.64 -27.17
N MET A 19 -18.08 0.66 -27.38
CA MET A 19 -17.45 -0.04 -26.26
C MET A 19 -16.52 0.95 -25.56
N PRO A 20 -16.72 1.25 -24.26
CA PRO A 20 -15.75 2.02 -23.52
C PRO A 20 -14.48 1.17 -23.42
N ALA A 21 -13.38 1.67 -23.99
CA ALA A 21 -12.07 1.13 -23.70
C ALA A 21 -11.82 1.31 -22.21
N ALA A 22 -11.82 0.22 -21.45
CA ALA A 22 -11.39 0.24 -20.06
C ALA A 22 -9.91 0.66 -20.05
N SER A 23 -9.65 1.91 -19.68
CA SER A 23 -8.31 2.42 -19.48
C SER A 23 -7.66 1.60 -18.37
N ALA A 24 -6.74 0.70 -18.72
CA ALA A 24 -5.90 0.03 -17.74
C ALA A 24 -5.13 1.11 -16.99
N GLN A 25 -5.50 1.37 -15.73
CA GLN A 25 -4.81 2.35 -14.89
C GLN A 25 -3.35 1.91 -14.76
N ALA A 26 -2.43 2.79 -15.17
CA ALA A 26 -1.01 2.49 -15.14
C ALA A 26 -0.56 2.23 -13.69
N VAL A 27 0.04 1.07 -13.46
CA VAL A 27 0.64 0.73 -12.16
C VAL A 27 1.80 1.68 -11.92
N PRO A 28 1.98 2.23 -10.70
CA PRO A 28 3.10 3.10 -10.40
C PRO A 28 4.43 2.47 -10.78
N ASN A 29 5.30 3.29 -11.38
CA ASN A 29 6.66 2.88 -11.74
C ASN A 29 7.50 2.52 -10.50
N TYR A 30 7.20 3.14 -9.36
CA TYR A 30 7.87 2.90 -8.09
C TYR A 30 6.85 2.68 -6.96
N ASP A 31 7.17 1.73 -6.08
CA ASP A 31 6.32 1.36 -4.95
C ASP A 31 6.43 2.39 -3.82
N LEU A 32 7.65 2.85 -3.54
CA LEU A 32 7.95 3.86 -2.53
C LEU A 32 9.15 4.69 -2.98
N ARG A 33 8.92 5.97 -3.31
CA ARG A 33 9.94 6.88 -3.90
C ARG A 33 10.60 6.23 -5.13
N ASP A 34 11.83 5.77 -5.00
CA ASP A 34 12.68 5.11 -6.00
C ASP A 34 12.87 3.60 -5.73
N ILE A 35 12.27 3.06 -4.65
CA ILE A 35 12.29 1.63 -4.34
C ILE A 35 11.12 0.92 -5.03
N THR A 36 11.44 -0.21 -5.66
CA THR A 36 10.46 -1.11 -6.29
C THR A 36 10.69 -2.54 -5.83
N VAL A 37 9.61 -3.22 -5.45
CA VAL A 37 9.65 -4.64 -5.11
C VAL A 37 10.06 -5.46 -6.33
N GLY A 38 11.03 -6.36 -6.12
CA GLY A 38 11.64 -7.17 -7.17
C GLY A 38 12.99 -6.64 -7.67
N MET A 39 13.41 -5.43 -7.28
CA MET A 39 14.74 -4.93 -7.62
C MET A 39 15.85 -5.59 -6.78
N PRO A 40 17.07 -5.73 -7.31
CA PRO A 40 18.24 -6.14 -6.54
C PRO A 40 18.54 -5.16 -5.39
N VAL A 41 19.02 -5.66 -4.26
CA VAL A 41 19.48 -4.83 -3.14
C VAL A 41 20.68 -3.97 -3.54
N GLY A 42 21.52 -4.44 -4.47
CA GLY A 42 22.64 -3.66 -5.00
C GLY A 42 22.22 -2.41 -5.78
N ASP A 43 20.96 -2.34 -6.23
CA ASP A 43 20.40 -1.20 -6.95
C ASP A 43 19.67 -0.23 -6.01
N LEU A 44 19.57 -0.55 -4.70
CA LEU A 44 18.97 0.36 -3.73
C LEU A 44 19.87 1.59 -3.53
N PRO A 45 19.31 2.81 -3.61
CA PRO A 45 20.05 4.03 -3.36
C PRO A 45 20.44 4.10 -1.87
N ASN A 46 21.72 4.38 -1.60
CA ASN A 46 22.18 4.68 -0.24
C ASN A 46 21.81 6.11 0.18
N GLU A 47 21.66 7.03 -0.78
CA GLU A 47 21.27 8.42 -0.52
C GLU A 47 19.76 8.53 -0.29
N GLY A 48 19.35 9.48 0.56
CA GLY A 48 17.93 9.73 0.84
C GLY A 48 17.30 8.78 1.88
N TYR A 49 18.06 7.82 2.38
CA TYR A 49 17.65 6.83 3.37
C TYR A 49 18.64 6.77 4.55
N VAL A 50 18.11 6.80 5.76
CA VAL A 50 18.91 6.83 7.00
C VAL A 50 18.36 5.87 8.05
N ASN A 51 19.09 5.72 9.16
CA ASN A 51 18.69 4.92 10.33
C ASN A 51 18.37 3.44 10.00
N LEU A 52 19.11 2.87 9.04
CA LEU A 52 18.95 1.47 8.67
C LEU A 52 19.23 0.58 9.89
N SER A 53 18.33 -0.35 10.18
CA SER A 53 18.47 -1.26 11.32
C SER A 53 17.67 -2.54 11.15
N CYS A 54 18.06 -3.59 11.85
CA CYS A 54 17.37 -4.87 11.78
C CYS A 54 16.05 -4.83 12.55
N VAL A 55 14.95 -5.27 11.93
CA VAL A 55 13.62 -5.22 12.60
C VAL A 55 13.56 -6.14 13.83
N LYS A 56 14.18 -7.32 13.75
CA LYS A 56 14.23 -8.29 14.88
C LYS A 56 15.29 -7.96 15.92
N ASP A 57 16.20 -7.03 15.62
CA ASP A 57 17.29 -6.60 16.49
C ASP A 57 17.55 -5.09 16.27
N PRO A 58 16.68 -4.20 16.80
CA PRO A 58 16.69 -2.77 16.45
C PRO A 58 17.96 -2.02 16.85
N ASP A 59 18.72 -2.56 17.81
CA ASP A 59 20.00 -2.01 18.26
C ASP A 59 21.12 -2.29 17.23
N ARG A 60 20.93 -3.30 16.37
CA ARG A 60 21.80 -3.57 15.24
C ARG A 60 21.52 -2.60 14.09
N LYS A 61 22.28 -1.52 14.08
CA LYS A 61 22.31 -0.53 12.99
C LYS A 61 23.15 -1.04 11.81
N LEU A 62 22.78 -0.60 10.62
CA LEU A 62 23.48 -0.88 9.38
C LEU A 62 23.97 0.44 8.76
N ASP A 63 25.19 0.45 8.25
CA ASP A 63 25.73 1.64 7.58
C ASP A 63 25.15 1.82 6.17
N ALA A 64 24.75 0.73 5.52
CA ALA A 64 24.22 0.72 4.16
C ALA A 64 23.36 -0.52 3.90
N TRP A 65 22.61 -0.51 2.80
CA TRP A 65 21.77 -1.64 2.38
C TRP A 65 22.55 -2.94 2.21
N SER A 66 23.83 -2.87 1.81
CA SER A 66 24.71 -4.05 1.67
C SER A 66 24.86 -4.86 2.96
N GLY A 67 24.66 -4.22 4.12
CA GLY A 67 24.68 -4.86 5.44
C GLY A 67 23.44 -5.72 5.74
N TRP A 68 22.43 -5.81 4.88
CA TRP A 68 21.17 -6.51 5.16
C TRP A 68 21.31 -7.97 5.65
N ARG A 69 22.38 -8.67 5.26
CA ARG A 69 22.66 -10.06 5.68
C ARG A 69 22.95 -10.19 7.17
N ASP A 70 23.31 -9.09 7.82
CA ASP A 70 23.55 -9.01 9.25
C ASP A 70 22.27 -9.14 10.07
N CYS A 71 21.11 -8.86 9.45
CA CYS A 71 19.83 -8.96 10.13
C CYS A 71 19.37 -10.41 10.26
N PRO A 72 18.76 -10.81 11.39
CA PRO A 72 18.24 -12.16 11.55
C PRO A 72 17.19 -12.51 10.48
N ALA A 73 17.32 -13.69 9.88
CA ALA A 73 16.34 -14.21 8.93
C ALA A 73 15.04 -14.67 9.62
N ASP A 74 13.95 -14.72 8.87
CA ASP A 74 12.74 -15.46 9.22
C ASP A 74 12.82 -16.92 8.76
N GLU A 75 11.76 -17.68 9.03
CA GLU A 75 11.66 -19.10 8.66
C GLU A 75 11.73 -19.34 7.15
N GLN A 76 11.46 -18.30 6.34
CA GLN A 76 11.51 -18.33 4.89
C GLN A 76 12.85 -17.77 4.36
N GLY A 77 13.84 -17.53 5.22
CA GLY A 77 15.14 -16.98 4.86
C GLY A 77 15.13 -15.47 4.59
N ARG A 78 14.01 -14.77 4.81
CA ARG A 78 13.88 -13.34 4.52
C ARG A 78 14.37 -12.51 5.68
N ARG A 79 14.98 -11.37 5.40
CA ARG A 79 15.53 -10.44 6.38
C ARG A 79 14.81 -9.11 6.28
N ALA A 80 14.47 -8.52 7.43
CA ALA A 80 13.71 -7.28 7.49
C ALA A 80 14.58 -6.15 8.01
N VAL A 81 14.68 -5.08 7.22
CA VAL A 81 15.46 -3.87 7.51
C VAL A 81 14.51 -2.70 7.66
N HIS A 82 14.48 -2.08 8.83
CA HIS A 82 13.86 -0.78 9.07
C HIS A 82 14.71 0.31 8.44
N PHE A 83 14.06 1.36 7.92
CA PHE A 83 14.74 2.54 7.38
C PHE A 83 13.85 3.77 7.50
N GLU A 84 14.45 4.95 7.37
CA GLU A 84 13.78 6.24 7.43
C GLU A 84 14.18 7.10 6.24
N PHE A 85 13.37 8.12 5.93
CA PHE A 85 13.76 9.10 4.92
C PHE A 85 14.75 10.10 5.51
N ASP A 86 15.80 10.39 4.76
CA ASP A 86 16.79 11.40 5.13
C ASP A 86 16.12 12.79 5.27
N PRO A 87 16.26 13.48 6.42
CA PRO A 87 15.78 14.84 6.62
C PRO A 87 16.23 15.83 5.54
N ASP A 88 17.40 15.62 4.91
CA ASP A 88 17.92 16.48 3.84
C ASP A 88 17.04 16.41 2.57
N THR A 89 16.43 15.25 2.33
CA THR A 89 15.48 15.02 1.22
C THR A 89 14.02 15.10 1.67
N SER A 90 13.77 15.08 2.97
CA SER A 90 12.46 14.91 3.58
C SER A 90 12.35 15.67 4.90
N GLN A 91 12.27 17.00 4.82
CA GLN A 91 12.21 17.87 6.00
C GLN A 91 11.05 17.56 6.96
N ASP A 92 9.99 16.95 6.42
CA ASP A 92 8.80 16.52 7.15
C ASP A 92 8.96 15.20 7.92
N GLY A 93 10.13 14.57 7.85
CA GLY A 93 10.43 13.24 8.37
C GLY A 93 9.91 12.11 7.48
N THR A 94 9.87 10.90 8.04
CA THR A 94 9.40 9.69 7.34
C THR A 94 7.87 9.70 7.22
N LYS A 95 7.37 10.28 6.12
CA LYS A 95 5.94 10.36 5.82
C LYS A 95 5.59 9.81 4.43
N VAL A 96 4.51 9.07 4.34
CA VAL A 96 3.92 8.62 3.06
C VAL A 96 2.52 9.22 2.93
N ALA A 97 2.27 9.92 1.83
CA ALA A 97 1.02 10.65 1.58
C ALA A 97 0.59 11.56 2.75
N GLY A 98 1.56 12.16 3.45
CA GLY A 98 1.33 13.05 4.61
C GLY A 98 1.15 12.33 5.95
N HIS A 99 1.17 10.99 5.98
CA HIS A 99 1.07 10.20 7.21
C HIS A 99 2.46 9.78 7.70
N PRO A 100 2.82 10.03 8.97
CA PRO A 100 4.00 9.44 9.59
C PRO A 100 3.93 7.91 9.55
N VAL A 101 5.02 7.28 9.12
CA VAL A 101 5.07 5.82 8.93
C VAL A 101 6.38 5.23 9.43
N LEU A 102 6.32 3.96 9.79
CA LEU A 102 7.44 3.05 9.97
C LEU A 102 7.60 2.27 8.67
N LEU A 103 8.82 2.24 8.13
CA LEU A 103 9.12 1.62 6.85
C LEU A 103 10.01 0.41 7.04
N THR A 104 9.72 -0.67 6.33
CA THR A 104 10.54 -1.88 6.34
C THR A 104 10.71 -2.42 4.94
N ALA A 105 11.94 -2.71 4.55
CA ALA A 105 12.27 -3.50 3.39
C ALA A 105 12.47 -4.96 3.83
N VAL A 106 11.80 -5.88 3.14
CA VAL A 106 11.98 -7.32 3.30
C VAL A 106 12.81 -7.81 2.14
N ILE A 107 13.94 -8.44 2.43
CA ILE A 107 14.93 -8.89 1.46
C ILE A 107 14.99 -10.42 1.50
N ASP A 108 14.96 -11.06 0.33
CA ASP A 108 15.12 -12.52 0.22
C ASP A 108 16.59 -12.95 0.14
N ASP A 109 16.84 -14.26 0.26
CA ASP A 109 18.20 -14.81 0.21
C ASP A 109 18.94 -14.55 -1.13
N LYS A 110 18.19 -14.24 -2.19
CA LYS A 110 18.71 -13.90 -3.53
C LYS A 110 19.13 -12.42 -3.62
N ALA A 111 19.18 -11.70 -2.50
CA ALA A 111 19.50 -10.27 -2.46
C ALA A 111 18.53 -9.43 -3.31
N THR A 112 17.25 -9.80 -3.31
CA THR A 112 16.18 -9.04 -3.97
C THR A 112 15.25 -8.42 -2.93
N VAL A 113 14.74 -7.22 -3.18
CA VAL A 113 13.66 -6.63 -2.38
C VAL A 113 12.40 -7.46 -2.59
N PHE A 114 12.13 -8.38 -1.66
CA PHE A 114 10.97 -9.25 -1.67
C PHE A 114 9.69 -8.50 -1.33
N GLY A 115 9.77 -7.47 -0.48
CA GLY A 115 8.60 -6.66 -0.16
C GLY A 115 8.91 -5.39 0.61
N LEU A 116 7.88 -4.57 0.74
CA LEU A 116 7.86 -3.34 1.53
C LEU A 116 6.68 -3.41 2.49
N ASN A 117 6.93 -3.10 3.76
CA ASN A 117 5.88 -2.82 4.73
C ASN A 117 5.89 -1.32 5.06
N ILE A 118 4.70 -0.71 5.02
CA ILE A 118 4.47 0.69 5.37
C ILE A 118 3.38 0.68 6.43
N GLU A 119 3.75 1.00 7.67
CA GLU A 119 2.85 1.01 8.81
C GLU A 119 2.72 2.45 9.32
N THR A 120 1.50 2.92 9.57
CA THR A 120 1.32 4.24 10.20
C THR A 120 1.90 4.24 11.61
N ASP A 121 2.69 5.26 11.95
CA ASP A 121 3.38 5.32 13.24
C ASP A 121 2.37 5.50 14.41
N PRO A 122 2.23 4.52 15.32
CA PRO A 122 1.32 4.61 16.46
C PRO A 122 1.75 5.66 17.48
N LYS A 123 3.03 6.07 17.47
CA LYS A 123 3.59 7.09 18.37
C LYS A 123 3.44 8.51 17.80
N ALA A 124 2.89 8.66 16.59
CA ALA A 124 2.59 9.97 16.03
C ALA A 124 1.64 10.79 16.92
N ARG A 125 1.78 12.12 16.85
CA ARG A 125 0.93 13.07 17.58
C ARG A 125 -0.55 12.81 17.26
N LEU A 126 -1.41 12.81 18.28
CA LEU A 126 -2.83 12.44 18.17
C LEU A 126 -3.59 13.12 17.03
N TYR A 127 -3.32 14.41 16.75
CA TYR A 127 -4.02 15.15 15.69
C TYR A 127 -3.75 14.62 14.28
N ILE A 128 -2.60 13.97 14.06
CA ILE A 128 -2.27 13.26 12.82
C ILE A 128 -2.69 11.80 12.94
N ARG A 129 -2.39 11.15 14.08
CA ARG A 129 -2.66 9.73 14.31
C ARG A 129 -4.13 9.38 14.10
N LYS A 130 -5.06 10.25 14.50
CA LYS A 130 -6.53 10.08 14.31
C LYS A 130 -7.02 9.99 12.84
N LYS A 131 -6.09 10.09 11.88
CA LYS A 131 -6.33 10.00 10.44
C LYS A 131 -5.53 8.83 9.84
N ALA A 132 -4.86 7.99 10.62
CA ALA A 132 -3.94 6.98 10.12
C ALA A 132 -4.64 5.97 9.19
N PHE A 133 -5.87 5.58 9.50
CA PHE A 133 -6.72 4.72 8.68
C PHE A 133 -7.03 5.28 7.28
N LEU A 134 -6.79 6.59 7.03
CA LEU A 134 -7.00 7.21 5.72
C LEU A 134 -5.84 6.94 4.74
N LEU A 135 -4.65 6.56 5.22
CA LEU A 135 -3.53 6.23 4.35
C LEU A 135 -3.91 5.13 3.35
N GLY A 136 -4.68 4.13 3.80
CA GLY A 136 -5.11 3.04 2.93
C GLY A 136 -5.91 3.49 1.70
N ASN A 137 -6.69 4.58 1.81
CA ASN A 137 -7.41 5.14 0.65
C ASN A 137 -6.45 5.77 -0.37
N GLN A 138 -5.41 6.46 0.09
CA GLN A 138 -4.40 7.05 -0.76
C GLN A 138 -3.61 5.97 -1.51
N VAL A 139 -3.31 4.86 -0.84
CA VAL A 139 -2.65 3.70 -1.44
C VAL A 139 -3.56 3.03 -2.48
N LYS A 140 -4.83 2.76 -2.13
CA LYS A 140 -5.81 2.20 -3.09
C LYS A 140 -5.94 3.07 -4.33
N SER A 141 -6.01 4.39 -4.16
CA SER A 141 -6.05 5.35 -5.27
C SER A 141 -4.78 5.33 -6.13
N ARG A 142 -3.59 5.30 -5.51
CA ARG A 142 -2.29 5.27 -6.21
C ARG A 142 -2.13 4.05 -7.13
N TYR A 143 -2.64 2.88 -6.74
CA TYR A 143 -2.58 1.66 -7.54
C TYR A 143 -3.83 1.45 -8.40
N GLY A 144 -4.67 2.47 -8.55
CA GLY A 144 -5.94 2.40 -9.23
C GLY A 144 -7.06 1.88 -8.32
N ALA A 145 -8.16 2.63 -8.23
CA ALA A 145 -9.25 2.39 -7.30
C ALA A 145 -10.04 1.09 -7.56
N GLU A 146 -9.97 0.55 -8.78
CA GLU A 146 -10.68 -0.68 -9.17
C GLU A 146 -9.84 -1.95 -8.91
N GLY A 147 -10.48 -3.12 -8.91
CA GLY A 147 -9.78 -4.42 -8.84
C GLY A 147 -9.22 -4.79 -7.47
N TRP A 148 -9.67 -4.14 -6.40
CA TRP A 148 -9.38 -4.52 -5.02
C TRP A 148 -10.42 -5.53 -4.51
N ASP A 149 -9.98 -6.66 -3.95
CA ASP A 149 -10.81 -7.57 -3.16
C ASP A 149 -10.75 -7.15 -1.69
N CYS A 150 -11.80 -6.49 -1.21
CA CYS A 150 -11.87 -5.94 0.14
C CYS A 150 -12.86 -6.75 0.99
N LYS A 151 -12.39 -7.18 2.17
CA LYS A 151 -13.19 -7.86 3.18
C LYS A 151 -13.28 -6.99 4.41
N GLU A 152 -14.49 -6.50 4.67
CA GLU A 152 -14.81 -5.79 5.90
C GLU A 152 -15.26 -6.77 6.97
N GLN A 153 -14.90 -6.47 8.22
CA GLN A 153 -15.31 -7.23 9.39
C GLN A 153 -16.27 -6.39 10.22
N GLN A 154 -17.22 -7.05 10.86
CA GLN A 154 -18.12 -6.41 11.82
C GLN A 154 -17.42 -6.25 13.18
N PRO A 155 -17.82 -5.28 14.00
CA PRO A 155 -17.33 -5.17 15.37
C PRO A 155 -17.57 -6.45 16.16
N THR A 156 -16.56 -6.88 16.94
CA THR A 156 -16.77 -7.91 17.94
C THR A 156 -17.40 -7.33 19.21
N ALA A 157 -17.81 -8.18 20.16
CA ALA A 157 -18.46 -7.74 21.41
C ALA A 157 -17.62 -6.73 22.24
N ASN A 158 -16.30 -6.72 22.05
CA ASN A 158 -15.37 -5.87 22.79
C ASN A 158 -14.86 -4.69 21.95
N GLU A 159 -15.57 -4.29 20.90
CA GLU A 159 -15.11 -3.24 20.00
C GLU A 159 -16.21 -2.25 19.73
N GLN A 160 -15.87 -0.97 19.84
CA GLN A 160 -16.82 0.11 19.70
C GLN A 160 -16.36 1.09 18.61
N PRO A 161 -17.31 1.67 17.87
CA PRO A 161 -17.01 2.74 16.91
C PRO A 161 -16.36 3.95 17.59
N VAL A 162 -15.53 4.65 16.83
CA VAL A 162 -14.92 5.94 17.19
C VAL A 162 -15.62 7.02 16.38
N GLY A 163 -16.31 7.95 17.05
CA GLY A 163 -17.06 9.01 16.36
C GLY A 163 -18.15 8.48 15.41
N GLY A 164 -18.73 7.32 15.71
CA GLY A 164 -19.74 6.66 14.87
C GLY A 164 -19.16 5.83 13.72
N VAL A 165 -17.83 5.79 13.55
CA VAL A 165 -17.16 5.00 12.51
C VAL A 165 -16.48 3.79 13.14
N PHE A 166 -16.77 2.61 12.60
CA PHE A 166 -15.99 1.40 12.84
C PHE A 166 -15.37 0.99 11.51
N LEU A 167 -14.08 0.64 11.53
CA LEU A 167 -13.40 0.11 10.37
C LEU A 167 -12.53 -1.07 10.79
N ARG A 168 -12.72 -2.18 10.10
CA ARG A 168 -11.72 -3.23 10.02
C ARG A 168 -11.84 -3.87 8.64
N GLU A 169 -10.84 -3.60 7.81
CA GLU A 169 -10.87 -3.97 6.40
C GLU A 169 -9.51 -4.55 6.01
N VAL A 170 -9.53 -5.63 5.22
CA VAL A 170 -8.36 -6.15 4.52
C VAL A 170 -8.67 -6.14 3.02
N CYS A 171 -7.94 -5.32 2.28
CA CYS A 171 -8.01 -5.26 0.83
C CYS A 171 -6.78 -5.90 0.19
N LYS A 172 -6.98 -6.68 -0.86
CA LYS A 172 -5.90 -7.27 -1.66
C LYS A 172 -6.03 -6.89 -3.12
N LYS A 173 -4.90 -6.67 -3.79
CA LYS A 173 -4.86 -6.44 -5.24
C LYS A 173 -3.59 -7.06 -5.82
N ALA A 174 -3.74 -7.79 -6.92
CA ALA A 174 -2.62 -8.23 -7.72
C ALA A 174 -2.34 -7.21 -8.82
N VAL A 175 -1.06 -6.90 -9.03
CA VAL A 175 -0.56 -6.11 -10.16
C VAL A 175 0.63 -6.88 -10.76
N PRO A 176 1.08 -6.57 -11.99
CA PRO A 176 2.19 -7.30 -12.60
C PRO A 176 3.43 -7.38 -11.67
N GLY A 177 3.79 -8.62 -11.31
CA GLY A 177 4.93 -8.96 -10.46
C GLY A 177 4.76 -8.74 -8.96
N ARG A 178 3.62 -8.21 -8.49
CA ARG A 178 3.43 -7.78 -7.09
C ARG A 178 2.03 -8.08 -6.58
N THR A 179 1.93 -8.40 -5.29
CA THR A 179 0.67 -8.47 -4.53
C THR A 179 0.67 -7.38 -3.46
N LEU A 180 -0.37 -6.56 -3.47
CA LEU A 180 -0.64 -5.54 -2.47
C LEU A 180 -1.66 -6.04 -1.47
N THR A 181 -1.39 -5.79 -0.19
CA THR A 181 -2.36 -5.93 0.90
C THR A 181 -2.43 -4.62 1.66
N VAL A 182 -3.63 -4.10 1.87
CA VAL A 182 -3.91 -2.90 2.66
C VAL A 182 -4.87 -3.28 3.77
N GLU A 183 -4.38 -3.21 5.00
CA GLU A 183 -5.17 -3.43 6.21
C GLU A 183 -5.43 -2.09 6.88
N ARG A 184 -6.67 -1.86 7.31
CA ARG A 184 -7.09 -0.62 7.94
C ARG A 184 -7.95 -0.93 9.15
N GLU A 185 -7.68 -0.23 10.24
CA GLU A 185 -8.43 -0.38 11.48
C GLU A 185 -8.76 0.97 12.10
N LEU A 186 -10.00 1.11 12.57
CA LEU A 186 -10.48 2.21 13.40
C LEU A 186 -11.56 1.70 14.36
N PHE A 187 -11.20 1.54 15.63
CA PHE A 187 -12.13 1.15 16.69
C PHE A 187 -11.51 1.44 18.06
N ARG A 188 -12.33 1.43 19.12
CA ARG A 188 -11.83 1.44 20.51
C ARG A 188 -12.19 0.16 21.23
N ARG A 189 -11.34 -0.24 22.17
CA ARG A 189 -11.63 -1.33 23.11
C ARG A 189 -12.42 -0.78 24.31
N PRO A 190 -13.05 -1.64 25.13
CA PRO A 190 -13.78 -1.20 26.31
C PRO A 190 -12.81 -0.58 27.31
N ASP A 191 -13.32 0.31 28.16
CA ASP A 191 -12.59 0.86 29.31
C ASP A 191 -11.29 1.64 28.99
N GLN A 192 -11.13 2.07 27.73
CA GLN A 192 -10.04 2.95 27.30
C GLN A 192 -10.44 4.42 27.33
N ASP A 193 -9.45 5.30 27.59
CA ASP A 193 -9.62 6.75 27.46
C ASP A 193 -10.13 7.13 26.06
N ALA A 194 -10.93 8.19 25.93
CA ALA A 194 -11.51 8.60 24.65
C ALA A 194 -10.47 8.91 23.56
N LYS A 195 -9.22 9.24 23.94
CA LYS A 195 -8.09 9.48 23.02
C LYS A 195 -7.28 8.21 22.73
N SER A 196 -7.61 7.10 23.38
CA SER A 196 -7.02 5.79 23.20
C SER A 196 -7.95 4.93 22.36
N PHE A 197 -7.57 4.75 21.11
CA PHE A 197 -8.27 3.96 20.12
C PHE A 197 -7.25 3.38 19.15
N VAL A 198 -7.62 2.27 18.53
CA VAL A 198 -6.86 1.70 17.42
C VAL A 198 -7.20 2.51 16.18
N ASP A 199 -6.16 3.07 15.56
CA ASP A 199 -6.24 3.78 14.29
C ASP A 199 -4.94 3.55 13.54
N GLN A 200 -4.99 2.71 12.51
CA GLN A 200 -3.81 2.32 11.76
C GLN A 200 -4.13 1.92 10.32
N THR A 201 -3.13 2.09 9.46
CA THR A 201 -3.05 1.42 8.16
C THR A 201 -1.75 0.63 8.11
N LEU A 202 -1.83 -0.61 7.65
CA LEU A 202 -0.68 -1.43 7.29
C LEU A 202 -0.74 -1.80 5.82
N VAL A 203 0.26 -1.37 5.06
CA VAL A 203 0.42 -1.70 3.65
C VAL A 203 1.55 -2.69 3.51
N ARG A 204 1.30 -3.79 2.80
CA ARG A 204 2.34 -4.72 2.37
C ARG A 204 2.34 -4.83 0.86
N ILE A 205 3.47 -4.57 0.25
CA ILE A 205 3.71 -4.78 -1.18
C ILE A 205 4.72 -5.91 -1.26
N THR A 206 4.35 -7.03 -1.86
CA THR A 206 5.17 -8.24 -1.87
C THR A 206 5.35 -8.73 -3.29
N LYS A 207 6.51 -9.30 -3.58
CA LYS A 207 6.79 -9.93 -4.86
C LYS A 207 5.82 -11.09 -5.04
N GLN A 208 5.16 -11.14 -6.18
CA GLN A 208 4.31 -12.27 -6.50
C GLN A 208 5.19 -13.51 -6.64
N THR A 209 4.94 -14.50 -5.80
CA THR A 209 5.55 -15.83 -5.90
C THR A 209 4.63 -16.65 -6.80
N ASN A 210 5.16 -17.05 -7.97
CA ASN A 210 4.50 -18.01 -8.85
C ASN A 210 4.68 -19.43 -8.30
#